data_AF-A0AAN7ZSI2-F1
#
_entry.id   AF-A0AAN7ZSI2-F1
#
_cell.length_a   1.000
_cell.length_b   1.000
_cell.length_c   1.000
_cell.angle_alpha   90.00
_cell.angle_beta   90.00
_cell.angle_gamma   90.00
#
_symmetry.space_group_name_H-M   'P 1'
#
loop_
_entity.id
_entity.type
_entity.pdbx_description
1 polymer ?
#
loop_
_entity_poly.entity_id
_entity_poly.type
_entity_poly.pdbx_seq_one_letter_code
_entity_poly.pdbx_strand_id
1 'polypeptide(L)'
;MGSKSRGLFRFLIFGILILTVKCDIFKNAKISTRIVQTRYGRLQGLILPLDQYRYLKPVEVFLGVPYATPPVMSNRFSPTRTPSPWNGVRVSDKHGPVCPQKLPDISNETAALERMPKGRLEYLKRLLPLLKNQSEDCLYLNIFAPVQGKVFLFLFFRTLNAIR
;
A
#
# COMPACT_ATOMS: atom_id res chain seq x y z
N MET A 1 -21.32 7.85 -57.02
CA MET A 1 -19.99 7.18 -57.09
C MET A 1 -18.99 8.17 -56.53
N GLY A 2 -18.24 7.98 -55.46
CA GLY A 2 -17.89 6.79 -54.70
C GLY A 2 -16.42 6.96 -54.29
N SER A 3 -16.15 6.95 -52.98
CA SER A 3 -14.84 6.71 -52.35
C SER A 3 -13.78 7.83 -52.43
N LYS A 4 -13.33 8.34 -51.26
CA LYS A 4 -12.01 8.02 -50.67
C LYS A 4 -11.79 8.67 -49.29
N SER A 5 -12.57 8.29 -48.28
CA SER A 5 -12.27 8.56 -46.85
C SER A 5 -11.94 7.24 -46.15
N ARG A 6 -10.71 6.74 -46.32
CA ARG A 6 -10.26 5.48 -45.69
C ARG A 6 -8.89 5.58 -45.00
N GLY A 7 -8.36 6.79 -44.81
CA GLY A 7 -7.03 7.02 -44.22
C GLY A 7 -7.03 7.58 -42.79
N LEU A 8 -8.04 8.38 -42.40
CA LEU A 8 -8.00 9.13 -41.15
C LEU A 8 -8.48 8.33 -39.92
N PHE A 9 -9.28 7.29 -40.14
CA PHE A 9 -9.91 6.52 -39.06
C PHE A 9 -8.98 5.50 -38.39
N ARG A 10 -7.85 5.14 -39.03
CA ARG A 10 -6.89 4.17 -38.47
C ARG A 10 -5.91 4.78 -37.47
N PHE A 11 -5.67 6.09 -37.52
CA PHE A 11 -4.78 6.78 -36.57
C PHE A 11 -5.48 7.13 -35.24
N LEU A 12 -6.80 7.39 -35.27
CA LEU A 12 -7.58 7.65 -34.06
C LEU A 12 -7.73 6.42 -33.14
N ILE A 13 -7.69 5.20 -33.69
CA ILE A 13 -7.75 3.96 -32.89
C ILE A 13 -6.41 3.66 -32.19
N PHE A 14 -5.27 4.06 -32.77
CA PHE A 14 -3.96 3.90 -32.14
C PHE A 14 -3.65 4.97 -31.07
N GLY A 15 -4.31 6.14 -31.12
CA GLY A 15 -4.14 7.22 -30.14
C GLY A 15 -4.87 7.02 -28.80
N ILE A 16 -5.85 6.09 -28.73
CA ILE A 16 -6.68 5.85 -27.55
C ILE A 16 -6.18 4.66 -26.70
N LEU A 17 -5.21 3.88 -27.19
CA LEU A 17 -4.67 2.72 -26.46
C LEU A 17 -3.31 3.00 -25.77
N ILE A 18 -3.08 4.22 -25.31
CA ILE A 18 -2.23 4.44 -24.13
C ILE A 18 -3.18 4.56 -22.94
N LEU A 19 -3.93 3.49 -22.68
CA LEU A 19 -4.42 3.24 -21.33
C LEU A 19 -3.17 3.12 -20.49
N THR A 20 -2.87 4.16 -19.70
CA THR A 20 -1.96 4.06 -18.57
C THR A 20 -2.35 2.79 -17.83
N VAL A 21 -1.57 1.72 -17.96
CA VAL A 21 -1.77 0.50 -17.20
C VAL A 21 -1.46 0.91 -15.77
N LYS A 22 -2.46 1.42 -15.06
CA LYS A 22 -2.42 1.52 -13.61
C LYS A 22 -2.41 0.09 -13.12
N CYS A 23 -1.20 -0.41 -12.90
CA CYS A 23 -0.98 -1.70 -12.31
C CYS A 23 -1.29 -1.58 -10.83
N ASP A 24 -2.56 -1.73 -10.48
CA ASP A 24 -2.95 -1.95 -9.10
C ASP A 24 -2.75 -3.44 -8.79
N ILE A 25 -1.64 -3.73 -8.11
CA ILE A 25 -1.22 -5.08 -7.73
C ILE A 25 -2.31 -5.77 -6.88
N PHE A 26 -3.13 -4.99 -6.15
CA PHE A 26 -4.18 -5.51 -5.28
C PHE A 26 -5.53 -5.72 -5.98
N LYS A 27 -5.68 -5.29 -7.25
CA LYS A 27 -6.97 -5.39 -7.98
C LYS A 27 -7.50 -6.82 -8.09
N ASN A 28 -6.61 -7.80 -8.20
CA ASN A 28 -6.93 -9.22 -8.32
C ASN A 28 -6.63 -10.00 -7.02
N ALA A 29 -6.44 -9.30 -5.90
CA ALA A 29 -6.24 -9.93 -4.61
C ALA A 29 -7.47 -10.75 -4.22
N LYS A 30 -7.25 -11.95 -3.68
CA LYS A 30 -8.30 -12.83 -3.18
C LYS A 30 -8.11 -13.05 -1.68
N ILE A 31 -9.19 -13.23 -0.93
CA ILE A 31 -9.08 -13.61 0.48
C ILE A 31 -8.40 -14.98 0.58
N SER A 32 -7.38 -15.09 1.43
CA SER A 32 -6.70 -16.36 1.70
C SER A 32 -7.63 -17.30 2.45
N THR A 33 -7.69 -18.57 2.03
CA THR A 33 -8.39 -19.62 2.79
C THR A 33 -7.61 -20.04 4.03
N ARG A 34 -6.30 -19.76 4.06
CA ARG A 34 -5.43 -20.09 5.18
C ARG A 34 -5.64 -19.10 6.32
N ILE A 35 -5.90 -19.63 7.50
CA ILE A 35 -5.95 -18.88 8.74
C ILE A 35 -4.64 -19.14 9.50
N VAL A 36 -3.94 -18.08 9.87
CA VAL A 36 -2.68 -18.14 10.61
C VAL A 36 -2.93 -17.86 12.08
N GLN A 37 -2.56 -18.80 12.94
CA GLN A 37 -2.59 -18.61 14.40
C GLN A 37 -1.35 -17.82 14.84
N THR A 38 -1.56 -16.71 15.55
CA THR A 38 -0.50 -15.98 16.24
C THR A 38 -0.64 -16.13 17.76
N ARG A 39 0.31 -15.57 18.52
CA ARG A 39 0.23 -15.50 19.98
C ARG A 39 -0.96 -14.67 20.48
N TYR A 40 -1.46 -13.74 19.67
CA TYR A 40 -2.50 -12.77 20.06
C TYR A 40 -3.87 -13.09 19.45
N GLY A 41 -3.94 -13.95 18.44
CA GLY A 41 -5.19 -14.34 17.80
C GLY A 41 -5.00 -14.88 16.39
N ARG A 42 -6.12 -15.23 15.74
CA ARG A 42 -6.13 -15.74 14.36
C ARG A 42 -6.17 -14.60 13.35
N LEU A 43 -5.39 -14.73 12.29
CA LEU A 43 -5.30 -13.79 11.18
C LEU A 43 -5.68 -14.46 9.87
N GLN A 44 -6.35 -13.70 9.01
CA GLN A 44 -6.63 -14.07 7.63
C GLN A 44 -6.14 -12.97 6.70
N GLY A 45 -5.30 -13.35 5.72
CA GLY A 45 -4.70 -12.42 4.77
C GLY A 45 -5.34 -12.46 3.40
N LEU A 46 -4.62 -11.93 2.43
CA LEU A 46 -4.93 -11.94 1.00
C LEU A 46 -3.88 -12.76 0.24
N ILE A 47 -4.26 -13.38 -0.86
CA ILE A 47 -3.34 -13.92 -1.86
C ILE A 47 -3.29 -12.94 -3.03
N LEU A 48 -2.09 -12.44 -3.32
CA LEU A 48 -1.76 -11.71 -4.53
C LEU A 48 -1.25 -12.73 -5.55
N PRO A 49 -2.01 -13.03 -6.62
CA PRO A 49 -1.61 -14.08 -7.57
C PRO A 49 -0.36 -13.70 -8.38
N LEU A 50 -0.20 -12.41 -8.69
CA LEU A 50 0.92 -11.87 -9.48
C LEU A 50 1.08 -12.49 -10.89
N ASP A 51 0.06 -13.17 -11.42
CA ASP A 51 0.06 -13.87 -12.72
C ASP A 51 0.47 -12.97 -13.91
N GLN A 52 0.25 -11.66 -13.79
CA GLN A 52 0.66 -10.66 -14.79
C GLN A 52 2.19 -10.52 -14.91
N TYR A 53 2.96 -11.07 -13.98
CA TYR A 53 4.42 -11.02 -13.96
C TYR A 53 5.00 -12.43 -14.19
N ARG A 54 5.67 -12.60 -15.32
CA ARG A 54 6.14 -13.90 -15.87
C ARG A 54 7.01 -14.76 -14.92
N TYR A 55 7.56 -14.18 -13.85
CA TYR A 55 8.49 -14.86 -12.94
C TYR A 55 8.13 -14.74 -11.46
N LEU A 56 7.02 -14.07 -11.13
CA LEU A 56 6.62 -13.90 -9.74
C LEU A 56 5.63 -15.00 -9.36
N LYS A 57 5.88 -15.62 -8.21
CA LYS A 57 4.93 -16.54 -7.58
C LYS A 57 3.92 -15.75 -6.75
N PRO A 58 2.75 -16.34 -6.44
CA PRO A 58 1.80 -15.72 -5.55
C PRO A 58 2.41 -15.39 -4.18
N VAL A 59 1.97 -14.28 -3.62
CA VAL A 59 2.39 -13.79 -2.30
C VAL A 59 1.17 -13.73 -1.39
N GLU A 60 1.27 -14.32 -0.21
CA GLU A 60 0.31 -14.14 0.87
C GLU A 60 0.64 -12.86 1.64
N VAL A 61 -0.35 -11.98 1.79
CA VAL A 61 -0.19 -10.64 2.34
C VAL A 61 -1.12 -10.45 3.53
N PHE A 62 -0.56 -9.92 4.62
CA PHE A 62 -1.31 -9.53 5.80
C PHE A 62 -1.07 -8.04 6.04
N LEU A 63 -2.10 -7.23 5.86
CA LEU A 63 -2.04 -5.78 6.03
C LEU A 63 -2.64 -5.35 7.36
N GLY A 64 -2.07 -4.31 7.97
CA GLY A 64 -2.67 -3.72 9.18
C GLY A 64 -2.68 -4.67 10.39
N VAL A 65 -1.64 -5.49 10.54
CA VAL A 65 -1.50 -6.42 11.67
C VAL A 65 -0.98 -5.65 12.90
N PRO A 66 -1.72 -5.59 14.02
CA PRO A 66 -1.27 -4.88 15.21
C PRO A 66 -0.09 -5.61 15.84
N TYR A 67 0.99 -4.89 16.13
CA TYR A 67 2.18 -5.47 16.78
C TYR A 67 2.43 -4.91 18.20
N ALA A 68 1.71 -3.87 18.58
CA ALA A 68 1.80 -3.24 19.90
C ALA A 68 0.47 -2.59 20.30
N THR A 69 0.32 -2.32 21.59
CA THR A 69 -0.81 -1.54 22.12
C THR A 69 -0.72 -0.08 21.65
N PRO A 70 -1.83 0.56 21.24
CA PRO A 70 -1.82 1.94 20.76
C PRO A 70 -1.26 2.92 21.81
N PRO A 71 -0.37 3.86 21.42
CA PRO A 71 0.25 4.84 22.31
C PRO A 71 -0.67 6.04 22.57
N VAL A 72 -1.96 5.78 22.81
CA VAL A 72 -3.00 6.80 23.02
C VAL A 72 -3.16 7.13 24.50
N MET A 73 -3.57 8.36 24.79
CA MET A 73 -3.87 8.83 26.15
C MET A 73 -2.72 8.56 27.14
N SER A 74 -2.96 7.78 28.21
CA SER A 74 -1.98 7.45 29.25
C SER A 74 -0.76 6.67 28.74
N ASN A 75 -0.86 6.05 27.57
CA ASN A 75 0.25 5.31 26.96
C ASN A 75 1.18 6.22 26.15
N ARG A 76 0.84 7.51 25.97
CA ARG A 76 1.70 8.44 25.25
C ARG A 76 3.04 8.59 25.97
N PHE A 77 4.13 8.59 25.20
CA PHE A 77 5.50 8.68 25.71
C PHE A 77 5.94 7.54 26.64
N SER A 78 5.13 6.50 26.77
CA SER A 78 5.51 5.27 27.45
C SER A 78 6.10 4.27 26.46
N PRO A 79 6.95 3.33 26.91
CA PRO A 79 7.37 2.20 26.09
C PRO A 79 6.17 1.42 25.56
N THR A 80 6.29 0.90 24.33
CA THR A 80 5.23 0.09 23.72
C THR A 80 5.05 -1.23 24.46
N ARG A 81 3.81 -1.70 24.53
CA ARG A 81 3.43 -2.97 25.16
C ARG A 81 2.90 -3.93 24.10
N THR A 82 2.88 -5.22 24.41
CA THR A 82 2.25 -6.23 23.57
C THR A 82 0.78 -5.87 23.28
N PRO A 83 0.25 -6.17 22.08
CA PRO A 83 -1.13 -5.89 21.75
C PRO A 83 -2.07 -6.79 22.57
N SER A 84 -3.28 -6.30 22.84
CA SER A 84 -4.33 -7.12 23.43
C SER A 84 -4.71 -8.27 22.49
N PRO A 85 -4.86 -9.50 23.00
CA PRO A 85 -5.40 -10.59 22.21
C PRO A 85 -6.80 -10.30 21.69
N TRP A 86 -7.18 -10.90 20.56
CA TRP A 86 -8.52 -10.79 20.00
C TRP A 86 -9.17 -12.16 19.81
N ASN A 87 -10.50 -12.17 19.95
CA ASN A 87 -11.32 -13.35 19.69
C ASN A 87 -11.69 -13.43 18.20
N GLY A 88 -11.98 -14.64 17.72
CA GLY A 88 -12.39 -14.85 16.33
C GLY A 88 -11.21 -14.86 15.35
N VAL A 89 -11.47 -14.45 14.10
CA VAL A 89 -10.49 -14.33 13.02
C VAL A 89 -10.45 -12.87 12.58
N ARG A 90 -9.28 -12.24 12.63
CA ARG A 90 -9.08 -10.87 12.16
C ARG A 90 -8.67 -10.88 10.69
N VAL A 91 -9.50 -10.27 9.85
CA VAL A 91 -9.20 -10.05 8.43
C VAL A 91 -8.17 -8.91 8.31
N SER A 92 -7.06 -9.19 7.63
CA SER A 92 -5.89 -8.31 7.47
C SER A 92 -5.71 -7.96 5.99
N ASP A 93 -6.74 -7.34 5.41
CA ASP A 93 -6.86 -7.03 3.99
C ASP A 93 -6.62 -5.54 3.65
N LYS A 94 -6.51 -4.69 4.67
CA LYS A 94 -6.36 -3.24 4.54
C LYS A 94 -5.20 -2.72 5.37
N HIS A 95 -4.54 -1.68 4.87
CA HIS A 95 -3.54 -0.97 5.63
C HIS A 95 -4.16 -0.31 6.86
N GLY A 96 -3.45 -0.39 7.99
CA GLY A 96 -3.76 0.45 9.16
C GLY A 96 -3.49 1.93 8.86
N PRO A 97 -4.01 2.83 9.70
CA PRO A 97 -3.68 4.26 9.60
C PRO A 97 -2.18 4.48 9.82
N VAL A 98 -1.65 5.52 9.19
CA VAL A 98 -0.25 5.93 9.39
C VAL A 98 -0.14 6.81 10.63
N CYS A 99 1.07 6.90 11.20
CA CYS A 99 1.29 7.75 12.36
C CYS A 99 1.12 9.24 12.02
N PRO A 100 0.72 10.07 13.00
CA PRO A 100 0.48 11.48 12.77
C PRO A 100 1.76 12.20 12.33
N GLN A 101 1.65 12.98 11.26
CA GLN A 101 2.78 13.69 10.66
C GLN A 101 2.30 14.91 9.87
N LYS A 102 3.11 15.97 9.86
CA LYS A 102 2.85 17.16 9.06
C LYS A 102 3.19 16.88 7.61
N LEU A 103 2.18 16.75 6.75
CA LEU A 103 2.36 16.57 5.32
C LEU A 103 2.64 17.93 4.64
N PRO A 104 3.53 17.99 3.64
CA PRO A 104 3.73 19.19 2.85
C PRO A 104 2.49 19.46 1.99
N ASP A 105 2.08 20.73 1.92
CA ASP A 105 1.05 21.16 0.98
C ASP A 105 1.63 21.26 -0.43
N ILE A 106 1.04 20.50 -1.35
CA ILE A 106 1.41 20.47 -2.76
C ILE A 106 0.22 20.81 -3.67
N SER A 107 -0.84 21.39 -3.11
CA SER A 107 -2.04 21.81 -3.86
C SER A 107 -1.68 22.78 -5.00
N ASN A 108 -0.75 23.70 -4.73
CA ASN A 108 -0.14 24.57 -5.73
C ASN A 108 1.23 24.02 -6.15
N GLU A 109 1.27 23.38 -7.32
CA GLU A 109 2.49 22.76 -7.85
C GLU A 109 3.59 23.78 -8.13
N THR A 110 3.25 24.97 -8.63
CA THR A 110 4.22 26.03 -8.93
C THR A 110 4.93 26.47 -7.65
N ALA A 111 4.16 26.76 -6.59
CA ALA A 111 4.71 27.12 -5.28
C ALA A 111 5.47 25.97 -4.61
N ALA A 112 5.11 24.72 -4.90
CA ALA A 112 5.84 23.55 -4.41
C ALA A 112 7.20 23.43 -5.12
N LEU A 113 7.27 23.64 -6.44
CA LEU A 113 8.50 23.56 -7.24
C LEU A 113 9.51 24.64 -6.87
N GLU A 114 9.08 25.79 -6.36
CA GLU A 114 9.97 26.79 -5.78
C GLU A 114 10.69 26.30 -4.51
N ARG A 115 10.07 25.37 -3.77
CA ARG A 115 10.57 24.87 -2.47
C ARG A 115 11.23 23.50 -2.56
N MET A 116 10.95 22.70 -3.59
CA MET A 116 11.47 21.34 -3.71
C MET A 116 11.75 20.90 -5.16
N PRO A 117 12.71 19.99 -5.38
CA PRO A 117 12.96 19.43 -6.70
C PRO A 117 11.76 18.67 -7.28
N LYS A 118 11.62 18.69 -8.61
CA LYS A 118 10.53 18.00 -9.34
C LYS A 118 10.40 16.52 -8.96
N GLY A 119 11.51 15.79 -8.83
CA GLY A 119 11.49 14.37 -8.45
C GLY A 119 10.91 14.12 -7.06
N ARG A 120 11.16 15.04 -6.11
CA ARG A 120 10.57 14.99 -4.78
C ARG A 120 9.07 15.29 -4.82
N LEU A 121 8.64 16.26 -5.61
CA LEU A 121 7.23 16.56 -5.81
C LEU A 121 6.48 15.35 -6.39
N GLU A 122 7.04 14.70 -7.41
CA GLU A 122 6.44 13.51 -8.02
C GLU A 122 6.36 12.34 -7.02
N TYR A 123 7.42 12.13 -6.24
CA TYR A 123 7.42 11.15 -5.16
C TYR A 123 6.31 11.41 -4.13
N LEU A 124 6.18 12.66 -3.66
CA LEU A 124 5.13 13.06 -2.71
C LEU A 124 3.72 12.89 -3.31
N LYS A 125 3.50 13.26 -4.57
CA LYS A 125 2.21 13.05 -5.25
C LYS A 125 1.76 11.58 -5.22
N ARG A 126 2.71 10.64 -5.40
CA ARG A 126 2.42 9.19 -5.35
C ARG A 126 2.11 8.71 -3.92
N LEU A 127 2.71 9.32 -2.92
CA LEU A 127 2.60 8.88 -1.53
C LEU A 127 1.45 9.49 -0.75
N LEU A 128 1.14 10.77 -0.97
CA LEU A 128 0.17 11.50 -0.17
C LEU A 128 -1.18 10.80 -0.05
N PRO A 129 -1.75 10.16 -1.10
CA PRO A 129 -2.98 9.38 -0.95
C PRO A 129 -2.91 8.30 0.13
N LEU A 130 -1.74 7.66 0.31
CA LEU A 130 -1.50 6.62 1.30
C LEU A 130 -1.26 7.17 2.71
N LEU A 131 -1.01 8.47 2.84
CA LEU A 131 -0.67 9.14 4.10
C LEU A 131 -1.82 9.96 4.69
N LYS A 132 -2.98 10.02 3.99
CA LYS A 132 -4.13 10.81 4.43
C LYS A 132 -4.78 10.27 5.71
N ASN A 133 -4.86 8.95 5.84
CA ASN A 133 -5.48 8.31 7.00
C ASN A 133 -4.48 8.24 8.16
N GLN A 134 -4.50 9.25 9.02
CA GLN A 134 -3.58 9.36 10.17
C GLN A 134 -4.32 9.10 11.49
N SER A 135 -3.66 8.41 12.42
CA SER A 135 -4.17 8.16 13.77
C SER A 135 -3.00 7.96 14.73
N GLU A 136 -3.17 8.33 16.01
CA GLU A 136 -2.22 7.95 17.07
C GLU A 136 -2.16 6.43 17.28
N ASP A 137 -3.27 5.73 17.03
CA ASP A 137 -3.29 4.28 16.89
C ASP A 137 -2.75 3.92 15.50
N CYS A 138 -1.42 3.80 15.37
CA CYS A 138 -0.73 3.51 14.11
C CYS A 138 0.30 2.35 14.19
N LEU A 139 0.31 1.58 15.29
CA LEU A 139 1.31 0.53 15.52
C LEU A 139 0.94 -0.78 14.82
N TYR A 140 0.93 -0.70 13.49
CA TYR A 140 0.60 -1.79 12.59
C TYR A 140 1.78 -2.13 11.68
N LEU A 141 1.91 -3.40 11.31
CA LEU A 141 2.86 -3.87 10.32
C LEU A 141 2.14 -4.55 9.15
N ASN A 142 2.85 -4.66 8.03
CA ASN A 142 2.38 -5.38 6.86
C ASN A 142 3.38 -6.52 6.58
N ILE A 143 2.86 -7.73 6.35
CA ILE A 143 3.66 -8.95 6.10
C ILE A 143 3.40 -9.39 4.67
N PHE A 144 4.47 -9.68 3.94
CA PHE A 144 4.45 -10.22 2.58
C PHE A 144 5.25 -11.51 2.58
N ALA A 145 4.59 -12.65 2.43
CA ALA A 145 5.20 -13.97 2.49
C ALA A 145 4.96 -14.72 1.16
N PRO A 146 5.99 -15.31 0.53
CA PRO A 146 5.77 -16.14 -0.64
C PRO A 146 4.92 -17.36 -0.25
N VAL A 147 3.93 -17.72 -1.08
CA VAL A 147 3.08 -18.90 -0.80
C VAL A 147 3.90 -20.20 -0.81
N GLN A 148 5.02 -20.23 -1.55
CA GLN A 148 5.91 -21.38 -1.65
C GLN A 148 7.37 -20.94 -1.72
N GLY A 149 8.26 -21.74 -1.13
CA GLY A 149 9.72 -21.55 -1.17
C GLY A 149 10.33 -21.30 0.21
N LYS A 150 11.66 -21.10 0.23
CA LYS A 150 12.37 -20.73 1.46
C LYS A 150 12.05 -19.29 1.83
N VAL A 151 11.80 -19.05 3.12
CA VAL A 151 11.48 -17.74 3.66
C VAL A 151 12.73 -17.16 4.32
N PHE A 152 13.11 -15.96 3.91
CA PHE A 152 14.05 -15.10 4.63
C PHE A 152 13.29 -13.89 5.15
N LEU A 153 13.52 -13.54 6.42
CA LEU A 153 12.84 -12.40 7.03
C LEU A 153 13.62 -11.10 6.76
N PHE A 154 12.98 -10.17 6.07
CA PHE A 154 13.48 -8.81 5.88
C PHE A 154 12.54 -7.82 6.58
N LEU A 155 13.10 -6.99 7.47
CA LEU A 155 12.38 -5.94 8.20
C LEU A 155 12.74 -4.58 7.61
N PHE A 156 11.75 -3.92 7.01
CA PHE A 156 11.92 -2.60 6.43
C PHE A 156 11.46 -1.52 7.41
N PHE A 157 12.40 -0.69 7.87
CA PHE A 157 12.10 0.50 8.66
C PHE A 157 12.05 1.72 7.74
N ARG A 158 10.86 2.30 7.58
CA ARG A 158 10.71 3.55 6.84
C ARG A 158 11.00 4.73 7.77
N THR A 159 11.95 5.57 7.41
CA THR A 159 12.27 6.77 8.17
C THR A 159 11.23 7.86 7.93
N LEU A 160 10.86 8.59 9.00
CA LEU A 160 9.97 9.76 8.94
C LEU A 160 10.55 10.92 8.10
N ASN A 161 11.86 10.91 7.87
CA ASN A 161 12.56 11.92 7.05
C ASN A 161 12.22 11.85 5.56
N ALA A 162 11.50 10.83 5.08
CA ALA A 162 11.09 10.77 3.68
C ALA A 162 10.10 11.88 3.26
N ILE A 163 9.49 12.57 4.23
CA ILE A 163 8.41 13.55 4.00
C ILE A 163 8.80 14.96 4.47
N ARG A 164 9.78 15.08 5.38
CA ARG A 164 10.34 16.37 5.84
C ARG A 164 11.32 16.95 4.83
#